data_AF-A0A1C3RLK8-F1
#
_entry.id   AF-A0A1C3RLK8-F1
#
_cell.length_a   1.000
_cell.length_b   1.000
_cell.length_c   1.000
_cell.angle_alpha   90.00
_cell.angle_beta   90.00
_cell.angle_gamma   90.00
#
_symmetry.space_group_name_H-M   'P 1'
#
loop_
_entity.id
_entity.type
_entity.pdbx_description
1 polymer ?
#
loop_
_entity_poly.entity_id
_entity_poly.type
_entity_poly.pdbx_seq_one_letter_code
_entity_poly.pdbx_strand_id
1 'polypeptide(L)'
;MKQVWNMYFLRQMSVTAAVFLFALSIVQDTHANASLENQKIEILNKLKMLTQSVATSACYIGSFYEADRYSGKLSQSIDTFNANLDKLINGEEITDFPKEDDPKILAQLKKLDTNWKLLQFASDILLRTSKLPGLDVDIIAEFNMPTLEQADRAISAMEQQYTSTKSDQANIRTLQLIGDQVVLVQKITKEFCLISYQYASVKDRQRLRDAVRLFDQNLMDLTKGNSAENILSAPTKGIVKTLGRVSDNWEDPREILLKIADGKHATYDDFDEITYMNKKLVKYNKIAQSQFLRYFQSQSGE
;
A
#
# COMPACT_ATOMS: atom_id res chain seq x y z
N MET A 1 -7.58 -86.03 40.62
CA MET A 1 -6.25 -86.39 40.10
C MET A 1 -5.33 -85.18 40.24
N LYS A 2 -4.27 -85.32 41.07
CA LYS A 2 -3.02 -84.51 41.22
C LYS A 2 -3.17 -82.99 41.52
N GLN A 3 -2.79 -82.48 42.72
CA GLN A 3 -1.42 -82.14 43.19
C GLN A 3 -0.77 -81.03 42.31
N VAL A 4 -0.19 -79.91 42.77
CA VAL A 4 0.74 -79.69 43.90
C VAL A 4 1.08 -78.18 44.02
N TRP A 5 1.20 -77.68 45.26
CA TRP A 5 2.16 -76.71 45.83
C TRP A 5 2.29 -75.23 45.40
N ASN A 6 1.94 -74.40 46.38
CA ASN A 6 2.69 -73.29 46.99
C ASN A 6 4.22 -73.20 46.69
N MET A 7 4.73 -72.03 46.32
CA MET A 7 6.00 -71.48 46.85
C MET A 7 6.23 -70.01 46.46
N TYR A 8 6.54 -69.21 47.48
CA TYR A 8 7.08 -67.85 47.47
C TYR A 8 8.37 -67.73 46.64
N PHE A 9 8.60 -66.62 45.91
CA PHE A 9 9.84 -65.84 46.04
C PHE A 9 9.79 -64.47 45.32
N LEU A 10 10.38 -63.47 45.98
CA LEU A 10 10.53 -62.07 45.59
C LEU A 10 11.37 -61.84 44.32
N ARG A 11 11.06 -60.77 43.57
CA ARG A 11 12.09 -59.79 43.13
C ARG A 11 11.48 -58.45 42.71
N GLN A 12 11.98 -57.41 43.35
CA GLN A 12 11.80 -56.00 42.98
C GLN A 12 12.48 -55.68 41.64
N MET A 13 11.81 -54.90 40.80
CA MET A 13 12.38 -53.93 39.84
C MET A 13 11.38 -52.75 39.83
N SER A 14 11.72 -51.54 40.30
CA SER A 14 12.51 -50.51 39.59
C SER A 14 11.90 -50.25 38.19
N VAL A 15 11.42 -49.08 37.77
CA VAL A 15 11.95 -47.71 37.85
C VAL A 15 10.80 -46.77 37.42
N THR A 16 10.64 -45.67 38.15
CA THR A 16 10.13 -44.33 37.75
C THR A 16 9.31 -44.22 36.45
N ALA A 17 7.99 -44.02 36.59
CA ALA A 17 7.15 -43.54 35.50
C ALA A 17 7.42 -42.05 35.25
N ALA A 18 7.98 -41.75 34.08
CA ALA A 18 8.26 -40.40 33.64
C ALA A 18 6.96 -39.62 33.40
N VAL A 19 6.70 -38.62 34.24
CA VAL A 19 5.76 -37.53 33.96
C VAL A 19 6.49 -36.57 33.01
N PHE A 20 6.37 -36.79 31.70
CA PHE A 20 6.66 -35.76 30.70
C PHE A 20 5.32 -35.12 30.32
N LEU A 21 4.94 -34.11 31.10
CA LEU A 21 3.87 -33.19 30.75
C LEU A 21 4.32 -32.34 29.56
N PHE A 22 3.46 -32.32 28.56
CA PHE A 22 3.44 -31.44 27.40
C PHE A 22 3.93 -30.02 27.73
N ALA A 23 5.04 -29.62 27.11
CA ALA A 23 5.45 -28.22 27.01
C ALA A 23 6.19 -28.01 25.68
N LEU A 24 5.47 -28.10 24.55
CA LEU A 24 6.03 -27.80 23.23
C LEU A 24 4.92 -27.51 22.21
N SER A 25 4.20 -26.39 22.37
CA SER A 25 3.29 -25.88 21.32
C SER A 25 2.94 -24.38 21.51
N ILE A 26 3.91 -23.46 21.65
CA ILE A 26 3.58 -22.00 21.70
C ILE A 26 4.36 -21.16 20.67
N VAL A 27 5.33 -21.71 19.93
CA VAL A 27 6.18 -20.88 19.06
C VAL A 27 5.66 -20.74 17.61
N GLN A 28 4.69 -21.54 17.17
CA GLN A 28 4.24 -21.53 15.76
C GLN A 28 3.21 -20.43 15.40
N ASP A 29 2.52 -19.82 16.37
CA ASP A 29 1.45 -18.84 16.07
C ASP A 29 1.99 -17.44 15.69
N THR A 30 3.16 -17.05 16.18
CA THR A 30 3.67 -15.69 15.98
C THR A 30 4.07 -15.41 14.53
N HIS A 31 4.66 -16.40 13.83
CA HIS A 31 5.09 -16.25 12.45
C HIS A 31 3.92 -16.22 11.44
N ALA A 32 2.89 -17.03 11.66
CA ALA A 32 1.69 -17.03 10.81
C ALA A 32 0.93 -15.70 10.93
N ASN A 33 0.83 -15.15 12.15
CA ASN A 33 0.18 -13.88 12.40
C ASN A 33 0.94 -12.70 11.80
N ALA A 34 2.26 -12.63 11.95
CA ALA A 34 3.07 -11.57 11.34
C ALA A 34 2.99 -11.58 9.80
N SER A 35 2.85 -12.76 9.18
CA SER A 35 2.64 -12.87 7.72
C SER A 35 1.27 -12.30 7.30
N LEU A 36 0.21 -12.60 8.07
CA LEU A 36 -1.14 -12.12 7.78
C LEU A 36 -1.29 -10.60 7.99
N GLU A 37 -0.73 -10.05 9.07
CA GLU A 37 -0.73 -8.61 9.35
C GLU A 37 -0.06 -7.81 8.23
N ASN A 38 1.09 -8.29 7.74
CA ASN A 38 1.78 -7.72 6.60
C ASN A 38 0.94 -7.76 5.31
N GLN A 39 0.20 -8.85 5.08
CA GLN A 39 -0.72 -8.94 3.93
C GLN A 39 -1.86 -7.92 4.03
N LYS A 40 -2.46 -7.75 5.22
CA LYS A 40 -3.51 -6.74 5.44
C LYS A 40 -2.99 -5.31 5.18
N ILE A 41 -1.80 -4.99 5.67
CA ILE A 41 -1.12 -3.71 5.41
C ILE A 41 -0.83 -3.53 3.92
N GLU A 42 -0.40 -4.58 3.21
CA GLU A 42 -0.20 -4.52 1.75
C GLU A 42 -1.50 -4.20 1.01
N ILE A 43 -2.62 -4.85 1.37
CA ILE A 43 -3.92 -4.58 0.78
C ILE A 43 -4.34 -3.12 1.03
N LEU A 44 -4.17 -2.59 2.24
CA LEU A 44 -4.48 -1.18 2.52
C LEU A 44 -3.60 -0.21 1.71
N ASN A 45 -2.30 -0.48 1.58
CA ASN A 45 -1.41 0.31 0.73
C ASN A 45 -1.88 0.30 -0.74
N LYS A 46 -2.39 -0.85 -1.20
CA LYS A 46 -3.01 -0.98 -2.52
C LYS A 46 -4.29 -0.15 -2.63
N LEU A 47 -5.14 -0.09 -1.59
CA LEU A 47 -6.31 0.78 -1.58
C LEU A 47 -5.92 2.26 -1.75
N LYS A 48 -4.90 2.76 -1.03
CA LYS A 48 -4.39 4.14 -1.20
C LYS A 48 -4.03 4.43 -2.66
N MET A 49 -3.22 3.55 -3.26
CA MET A 49 -2.81 3.67 -4.66
C MET A 49 -4.02 3.67 -5.59
N LEU A 50 -5.01 2.81 -5.36
CA LEU A 50 -6.21 2.72 -6.18
C LEU A 50 -7.07 3.99 -6.11
N THR A 51 -7.18 4.66 -4.94
CA THR A 51 -7.85 5.97 -4.86
C THR A 51 -7.23 6.99 -5.82
N GLN A 52 -5.89 7.04 -5.87
CA GLN A 52 -5.16 7.96 -6.74
C GLN A 52 -5.21 7.53 -8.21
N SER A 53 -5.24 6.22 -8.48
CA SER A 53 -5.42 5.66 -9.83
C SER A 53 -6.79 6.05 -10.42
N VAL A 54 -7.85 6.04 -9.60
CA VAL A 54 -9.18 6.53 -9.99
C VAL A 54 -9.12 8.00 -10.38
N ALA A 55 -8.59 8.88 -9.53
CA ALA A 55 -8.52 10.30 -9.83
C ALA A 55 -7.64 10.62 -11.05
N THR A 56 -6.51 9.93 -11.18
CA THR A 56 -5.63 10.05 -12.35
C THR A 56 -6.34 9.63 -13.63
N SER A 57 -7.04 8.50 -13.62
CA SER A 57 -7.77 7.99 -14.80
C SER A 57 -8.93 8.92 -15.17
N ALA A 58 -9.67 9.41 -14.17
CA ALA A 58 -10.74 10.37 -14.37
C ALA A 58 -10.23 11.66 -15.03
N CYS A 59 -9.08 12.17 -14.58
CA CYS A 59 -8.49 13.36 -15.17
C CYS A 59 -8.04 13.13 -16.62
N TYR A 60 -7.41 12.00 -16.94
CA TYR A 60 -7.06 11.69 -18.33
C TYR A 60 -8.29 11.60 -19.24
N ILE A 61 -9.37 10.97 -18.78
CA ILE A 61 -10.67 10.97 -19.48
C ILE A 61 -11.17 12.41 -19.68
N GLY A 62 -11.14 13.22 -18.62
CA GLY A 62 -11.56 14.64 -18.65
C GLY A 62 -10.77 15.50 -19.64
N SER A 63 -9.47 15.23 -19.78
CA SER A 63 -8.59 15.90 -20.75
C SER A 63 -8.67 15.33 -22.17
N PHE A 64 -9.51 14.32 -22.41
CA PHE A 64 -9.60 13.55 -23.66
C PHE A 64 -8.29 12.84 -24.09
N TYR A 65 -7.30 12.75 -23.20
CA TYR A 65 -6.05 12.04 -23.45
C TYR A 65 -6.26 10.52 -23.26
N GLU A 66 -6.23 9.77 -24.36
CA GLU A 66 -6.44 8.32 -24.38
C GLU A 66 -7.69 7.85 -23.58
N ALA A 67 -8.80 8.57 -23.71
CA ALA A 67 -9.99 8.40 -22.85
C ALA A 67 -10.51 6.94 -22.78
N ASP A 68 -10.50 6.19 -23.88
CA ASP A 68 -10.94 4.78 -23.89
C ASP A 68 -10.04 3.89 -23.01
N ARG A 69 -8.72 4.06 -23.13
CA ARG A 69 -7.74 3.33 -22.31
C ARG A 69 -7.93 3.64 -20.83
N TYR A 70 -8.09 4.91 -20.48
CA TYR A 70 -8.27 5.33 -19.10
C TYR A 70 -9.65 5.02 -18.54
N SER A 71 -10.68 4.88 -19.36
CA SER A 71 -11.98 4.33 -18.94
C SER A 71 -11.84 2.88 -18.49
N GLY A 72 -11.11 2.05 -19.25
CA GLY A 72 -10.79 0.69 -18.82
C GLY A 72 -9.99 0.64 -17.50
N LYS A 73 -8.99 1.52 -17.34
CA LYS A 73 -8.19 1.62 -16.11
C LYS A 73 -9.01 2.10 -14.91
N LEU A 74 -9.93 3.04 -15.12
CA LEU A 74 -10.85 3.54 -14.10
C LEU A 74 -11.75 2.42 -13.58
N SER A 75 -12.44 1.71 -14.48
CA SER A 75 -13.30 0.55 -14.13
C SER A 75 -12.51 -0.51 -13.36
N GLN A 76 -11.34 -0.91 -13.86
CA GLN A 76 -10.50 -1.90 -13.18
C GLN A 76 -10.08 -1.44 -11.77
N SER A 77 -9.76 -0.14 -11.61
CA SER A 77 -9.34 0.40 -10.32
C SER A 77 -10.49 0.36 -9.30
N ILE A 78 -11.72 0.64 -9.73
CA ILE A 78 -12.92 0.57 -8.90
C ILE A 78 -13.16 -0.87 -8.43
N ASP A 79 -13.21 -1.82 -9.36
CA ASP A 79 -13.48 -3.23 -9.06
C ASP A 79 -12.42 -3.79 -8.10
N THR A 80 -11.15 -3.47 -8.37
CA THR A 80 -10.03 -3.91 -7.53
C THR A 80 -10.09 -3.29 -6.14
N PHE A 81 -10.52 -2.04 -6.01
CA PHE A 81 -10.68 -1.39 -4.71
C PHE A 81 -11.79 -2.06 -3.91
N ASN A 82 -12.97 -2.24 -4.53
CA ASN A 82 -14.12 -2.90 -3.90
C ASN A 82 -13.76 -4.29 -3.38
N ALA A 83 -13.15 -5.13 -4.22
CA ALA A 83 -12.77 -6.48 -3.83
C ALA A 83 -11.76 -6.51 -2.67
N ASN A 84 -10.77 -5.61 -2.67
CA ASN A 84 -9.77 -5.55 -1.59
C ASN A 84 -10.37 -5.02 -0.28
N LEU A 85 -11.25 -4.02 -0.34
CA LEU A 85 -11.90 -3.48 0.85
C LEU A 85 -12.87 -4.50 1.46
N ASP A 86 -13.65 -5.17 0.62
CA ASP A 86 -14.54 -6.26 1.03
C ASP A 86 -13.74 -7.40 1.68
N LYS A 87 -12.64 -7.83 1.05
CA LYS A 87 -11.73 -8.83 1.60
C LYS A 87 -11.20 -8.47 3.00
N LEU A 88 -10.86 -7.20 3.25
CA LEU A 88 -10.43 -6.77 4.59
C LEU A 88 -11.58 -6.79 5.62
N ILE A 89 -12.78 -6.36 5.23
CA ILE A 89 -13.92 -6.21 6.14
C ILE A 89 -14.59 -7.57 6.43
N ASN A 90 -14.73 -8.41 5.41
CA ASN A 90 -15.53 -9.63 5.43
C ASN A 90 -14.70 -10.92 5.34
N GLY A 91 -13.42 -10.82 4.99
CA GLY A 91 -12.56 -11.97 4.70
C GLY A 91 -12.76 -12.49 3.27
N GLU A 92 -12.06 -13.55 2.91
CA GLU A 92 -12.23 -14.26 1.63
C GLU A 92 -12.03 -15.77 1.84
N GLU A 93 -13.14 -16.52 1.80
CA GLU A 93 -13.14 -17.98 2.06
C GLU A 93 -12.25 -18.75 1.08
N ILE A 94 -12.24 -18.36 -0.21
CA ILE A 94 -11.48 -19.04 -1.26
C ILE A 94 -9.97 -19.06 -0.95
N THR A 95 -9.45 -18.01 -0.32
CA THR A 95 -8.02 -17.90 0.03
C THR A 95 -7.75 -18.10 1.51
N ASP A 96 -8.77 -18.52 2.28
CA ASP A 96 -8.73 -18.58 3.75
C ASP A 96 -8.21 -17.29 4.38
N PHE A 97 -8.57 -16.14 3.78
CA PHE A 97 -8.15 -14.84 4.28
C PHE A 97 -9.13 -14.39 5.36
N PRO A 98 -8.72 -14.29 6.63
CA PRO A 98 -9.62 -13.90 7.69
C PRO A 98 -9.98 -12.42 7.59
N LYS A 99 -11.20 -12.09 8.01
CA LYS A 99 -11.64 -10.71 8.16
C LYS A 99 -10.83 -9.95 9.20
N GLU A 100 -10.95 -8.63 9.19
CA GLU A 100 -10.49 -7.80 10.30
C GLU A 100 -11.38 -7.95 11.54
N ASP A 101 -10.75 -8.20 12.68
CA ASP A 101 -11.41 -8.42 13.97
C ASP A 101 -11.14 -7.29 14.97
N ASP A 102 -10.08 -6.50 14.78
CA ASP A 102 -9.84 -5.33 15.64
C ASP A 102 -10.92 -4.26 15.39
N PRO A 103 -11.67 -3.85 16.43
CA PRO A 103 -12.78 -2.93 16.28
C PRO A 103 -12.34 -1.51 15.90
N LYS A 104 -11.12 -1.07 16.22
CA LYS A 104 -10.62 0.25 15.84
C LYS A 104 -10.28 0.28 14.35
N ILE A 105 -9.56 -0.73 13.86
CA ILE A 105 -9.23 -0.86 12.44
C ILE A 105 -10.52 -1.01 11.62
N LEU A 106 -11.44 -1.89 12.03
CA LEU A 106 -12.73 -2.08 11.35
C LEU A 106 -13.55 -0.79 11.28
N ALA A 107 -13.51 0.04 12.33
CA ALA A 107 -14.16 1.36 12.30
C ALA A 107 -13.53 2.30 11.26
N GLN A 108 -12.21 2.28 11.06
CA GLN A 108 -11.56 3.06 10.00
C GLN A 108 -11.89 2.53 8.60
N LEU A 109 -11.96 1.21 8.42
CA LEU A 109 -12.35 0.58 7.15
C LEU A 109 -13.79 0.95 6.75
N LYS A 110 -14.73 0.97 7.71
CA LYS A 110 -16.12 1.40 7.46
C LYS A 110 -16.23 2.88 7.06
N LYS A 111 -15.41 3.74 7.67
CA LYS A 111 -15.32 5.15 7.25
C LYS A 111 -14.72 5.27 5.85
N LEU A 112 -13.71 4.45 5.53
CA LEU A 112 -13.13 4.39 4.19
C LEU A 112 -14.17 3.97 3.15
N ASP A 113 -14.97 2.94 3.43
CA ASP A 113 -16.10 2.51 2.58
C ASP A 113 -17.08 3.66 2.32
N THR A 114 -17.41 4.43 3.37
CA THR A 114 -18.32 5.58 3.26
C THR A 114 -17.77 6.66 2.34
N ASN A 115 -16.50 7.04 2.51
CA ASN A 115 -15.85 8.03 1.64
C ASN A 115 -15.73 7.52 0.19
N TRP A 116 -15.38 6.24 0.04
CA TRP A 116 -15.21 5.59 -1.25
C TRP A 116 -16.49 5.57 -2.07
N LYS A 117 -17.67 5.34 -1.47
CA LYS A 117 -18.95 5.29 -2.20
C LYS A 117 -19.25 6.55 -3.01
N LEU A 118 -18.88 7.73 -2.51
CA LEU A 118 -19.05 8.99 -3.25
C LEU A 118 -18.10 9.06 -4.45
N LEU A 119 -16.84 8.65 -4.25
CA LEU A 119 -15.84 8.60 -5.31
C LEU A 119 -16.22 7.59 -6.40
N GLN A 120 -16.73 6.42 -5.99
CA GLN A 120 -17.23 5.38 -6.89
C GLN A 120 -18.43 5.89 -7.70
N PHE A 121 -19.42 6.50 -7.04
CA PHE A 121 -20.61 7.02 -7.72
C PHE A 121 -20.25 8.02 -8.83
N ALA A 122 -19.37 8.98 -8.54
CA ALA A 122 -18.91 9.94 -9.55
C ALA A 122 -18.14 9.26 -10.69
N SER A 123 -17.35 8.24 -10.37
CA SER A 123 -16.61 7.46 -11.36
C SER A 123 -17.53 6.64 -12.26
N ASP A 124 -18.60 6.07 -11.73
CA ASP A 124 -19.60 5.32 -12.49
C ASP A 124 -20.38 6.23 -13.46
N ILE A 125 -20.63 7.48 -13.08
CA ILE A 125 -21.18 8.50 -13.98
C ILE A 125 -20.18 8.75 -15.11
N LEU A 126 -18.92 9.05 -14.78
CA LEU A 126 -17.88 9.33 -15.77
C LEU A 126 -17.69 8.20 -16.78
N LEU A 127 -17.77 6.94 -16.36
CA LEU A 127 -17.71 5.80 -17.28
C LEU A 127 -18.88 5.77 -18.28
N ARG A 128 -20.06 6.26 -17.89
CA ARG A 128 -21.26 6.34 -18.77
C ARG A 128 -21.27 7.58 -19.64
N THR A 129 -20.66 8.67 -19.16
CA THR A 129 -20.60 9.97 -19.83
C THR A 129 -19.20 10.33 -20.29
N SER A 130 -18.33 9.36 -20.56
CA SER A 130 -16.90 9.58 -20.87
C SER A 130 -16.64 10.46 -22.11
N LYS A 131 -17.64 10.62 -22.98
CA LYS A 131 -17.60 11.53 -24.15
C LYS A 131 -17.93 12.99 -23.81
N LEU A 132 -18.47 13.24 -22.62
CA LEU A 132 -18.88 14.55 -22.10
C LEU A 132 -18.44 14.68 -20.62
N PRO A 133 -17.14 14.53 -20.32
CA PRO A 133 -16.65 14.68 -18.95
C PRO A 133 -16.80 16.12 -18.46
N GLY A 134 -16.99 16.29 -17.16
CA GLY A 134 -17.11 17.61 -16.53
C GLY A 134 -17.24 17.49 -15.02
N LEU A 135 -18.45 17.75 -14.50
CA LEU A 135 -18.72 17.80 -13.06
C LEU A 135 -18.36 16.50 -12.31
N ASP A 136 -18.46 15.36 -12.96
CA ASP A 136 -18.01 14.06 -12.46
C ASP A 136 -16.50 14.02 -12.17
N VAL A 137 -15.68 14.57 -13.06
CA VAL A 137 -14.22 14.71 -12.86
C VAL A 137 -13.94 15.62 -11.66
N ASP A 138 -14.66 16.73 -11.53
CA ASP A 138 -14.50 17.68 -10.41
C ASP A 138 -14.86 17.03 -9.07
N ILE A 139 -15.97 16.29 -9.03
CA ILE A 139 -16.39 15.53 -7.83
C ILE A 139 -15.32 14.48 -7.48
N ILE A 140 -14.78 13.76 -8.47
CA ILE A 140 -13.71 12.78 -8.24
C ILE A 140 -12.47 13.47 -7.66
N ALA A 141 -12.07 14.62 -8.19
CA ALA A 141 -10.92 15.38 -7.70
C ALA A 141 -11.11 15.84 -6.24
N GLU A 142 -12.31 16.33 -5.90
CA GLU A 142 -12.65 16.81 -4.56
C GLU A 142 -12.65 15.67 -3.52
N PHE A 143 -13.29 14.54 -3.82
CA PHE A 143 -13.42 13.42 -2.88
C PHE A 143 -12.21 12.47 -2.86
N ASN A 144 -11.26 12.62 -3.78
CA ASN A 144 -10.05 11.81 -3.82
C ASN A 144 -9.21 11.95 -2.53
N MET A 145 -8.93 13.18 -2.08
CA MET A 145 -8.06 13.43 -0.93
C MET A 145 -8.67 12.94 0.40
N PRO A 146 -9.95 13.23 0.73
CA PRO A 146 -10.59 12.66 1.91
C PRO A 146 -10.60 11.13 1.95
N THR A 147 -10.72 10.48 0.79
CA THR A 147 -10.67 9.01 0.69
C THR A 147 -9.26 8.48 0.94
N LEU A 148 -8.24 9.11 0.35
CA LEU A 148 -6.84 8.77 0.60
C LEU A 148 -6.47 8.92 2.08
N GLU A 149 -6.80 10.06 2.69
CA GLU A 149 -6.52 10.32 4.10
C GLU A 149 -7.20 9.32 5.03
N GLN A 150 -8.40 8.87 4.69
CA GLN A 150 -9.09 7.85 5.48
C GLN A 150 -8.43 6.48 5.34
N ALA A 151 -7.86 6.14 4.17
CA ALA A 151 -7.04 4.95 4.00
C ALA A 151 -5.73 5.04 4.80
N ASP A 152 -5.08 6.22 4.85
CA ASP A 152 -3.91 6.47 5.70
C ASP A 152 -4.21 6.26 7.19
N ARG A 153 -5.39 6.71 7.66
CA ARG A 153 -5.83 6.48 9.04
C ARG A 153 -6.05 5.00 9.35
N ALA A 154 -6.56 4.23 8.39
CA ALA A 154 -6.71 2.79 8.56
C ALA A 154 -5.35 2.08 8.68
N ILE A 155 -4.38 2.48 7.87
CA ILE A 155 -3.00 1.96 7.96
C ILE A 155 -2.37 2.31 9.30
N SER A 156 -2.46 3.59 9.70
CA SER A 156 -1.92 4.04 10.99
C SER A 156 -2.51 3.26 12.17
N ALA A 157 -3.80 2.90 12.10
CA ALA A 157 -4.44 2.06 13.11
C ALA A 157 -3.89 0.63 13.11
N MET A 158 -3.66 0.03 11.94
CA MET A 158 -3.01 -1.28 11.82
C MET A 158 -1.58 -1.28 12.35
N GLU A 159 -0.79 -0.25 12.01
CA GLU A 159 0.59 -0.13 12.49
C GLU A 159 0.65 -0.05 14.02
N GLN A 160 -0.25 0.75 14.62
CA GLN A 160 -0.34 0.85 16.09
C GLN A 160 -0.74 -0.48 16.74
N GLN A 161 -1.57 -1.28 16.07
CA GLN A 161 -2.08 -2.54 16.62
C GLN A 161 -1.10 -3.71 16.44
N TYR A 162 -0.41 -3.78 15.30
CA TYR A 162 0.42 -4.93 14.91
C TYR A 162 1.89 -4.79 15.30
N THR A 163 2.33 -3.62 15.77
CA THR A 163 3.74 -3.42 16.11
C THR A 163 4.07 -3.81 17.56
N SER A 164 4.99 -4.76 17.75
CA SER A 164 5.40 -5.25 19.08
C SER A 164 6.78 -4.76 19.56
N THR A 165 7.69 -4.41 18.65
CA THR A 165 9.05 -3.94 19.00
C THR A 165 9.47 -2.67 18.24
N LYS A 166 10.53 -1.99 18.72
CA LYS A 166 11.13 -0.84 18.02
C LYS A 166 11.76 -1.21 16.67
N SER A 167 12.29 -2.43 16.54
CA SER A 167 12.85 -2.91 15.27
C SER A 167 11.74 -3.07 14.23
N ASP A 168 10.59 -3.60 14.65
CA ASP A 168 9.41 -3.71 13.80
C ASP A 168 8.90 -2.34 13.38
N GLN A 169 8.95 -1.34 14.27
CA GLN A 169 8.58 0.05 13.93
C GLN A 169 9.41 0.61 12.79
N ALA A 170 10.73 0.43 12.80
CA ALA A 170 11.61 0.96 11.75
C ALA A 170 11.38 0.25 10.40
N ASN A 171 11.18 -1.08 10.43
CA ASN A 171 10.86 -1.88 9.24
C ASN A 171 9.53 -1.45 8.62
N ILE A 172 8.48 -1.38 9.44
CA ILE A 172 7.13 -0.94 9.04
C ILE A 172 7.18 0.48 8.48
N ARG A 173 7.85 1.42 9.18
CA ARG A 173 7.98 2.81 8.73
C ARG A 173 8.69 2.92 7.39
N THR A 174 9.75 2.13 7.18
CA THR A 174 10.48 2.09 5.89
C THR A 174 9.61 1.51 4.78
N LEU A 175 8.85 0.43 5.05
CA LEU A 175 7.89 -0.17 4.12
C LEU A 175 6.75 0.80 3.75
N GLN A 176 6.28 1.57 4.72
CA GLN A 176 5.28 2.61 4.51
C GLN A 176 5.82 3.70 3.60
N LEU A 177 7.03 4.22 3.84
CA LEU A 177 7.60 5.29 3.04
C LEU A 177 7.78 4.91 1.56
N ILE A 178 8.18 3.66 1.27
CA ILE A 178 8.26 3.16 -0.11
C ILE A 178 6.86 2.90 -0.70
N GLY A 179 5.87 2.53 0.11
CA GLY A 179 4.47 2.51 -0.31
C GLY A 179 3.96 3.92 -0.68
N ASP A 180 4.30 4.92 0.14
CA ASP A 180 3.95 6.32 -0.06
C ASP A 180 4.58 6.89 -1.33
N GLN A 181 5.78 6.47 -1.71
CA GLN A 181 6.39 6.83 -3.00
C GLN A 181 5.50 6.44 -4.19
N VAL A 182 4.88 5.25 -4.18
CA VAL A 182 3.96 4.83 -5.25
C VAL A 182 2.72 5.75 -5.30
N VAL A 183 2.18 6.10 -4.13
CA VAL A 183 1.03 7.00 -4.00
C VAL A 183 1.39 8.41 -4.46
N LEU A 184 2.58 8.91 -4.10
CA LEU A 184 3.07 10.23 -4.49
C LEU A 184 3.21 10.37 -6.00
N VAL A 185 3.70 9.35 -6.71
CA VAL A 185 3.77 9.38 -8.18
C VAL A 185 2.38 9.57 -8.80
N GLN A 186 1.38 8.84 -8.30
CA GLN A 186 0.00 9.00 -8.77
C GLN A 186 -0.55 10.38 -8.40
N LYS A 187 -0.31 10.86 -7.17
CA LYS A 187 -0.72 12.20 -6.73
C LYS A 187 -0.12 13.29 -7.62
N ILE A 188 1.20 13.25 -7.86
CA ILE A 188 1.91 14.17 -8.77
C ILE A 188 1.27 14.19 -10.15
N THR A 189 0.97 13.01 -10.69
CA THR A 189 0.34 12.87 -12.01
C THR A 189 -1.07 13.46 -12.03
N LYS A 190 -1.86 13.22 -10.98
CA LYS A 190 -3.18 13.82 -10.80
C LYS A 190 -3.11 15.34 -10.72
N GLU A 191 -2.23 15.91 -9.88
CA GLU A 191 -2.10 17.37 -9.76
C GLU A 191 -1.65 18.01 -11.10
N PHE A 192 -0.68 17.40 -11.80
CA PHE A 192 -0.27 17.83 -13.15
C PHE A 192 -1.47 17.87 -14.10
N CYS A 193 -2.27 16.80 -14.11
CA CYS A 193 -3.40 16.68 -15.01
C CYS A 193 -4.52 17.69 -14.66
N LEU A 194 -4.84 17.88 -13.38
CA LEU A 194 -5.85 18.85 -12.95
C LEU A 194 -5.46 20.29 -13.28
N ILE A 195 -4.17 20.64 -13.14
CA ILE A 195 -3.64 21.94 -13.60
C ILE A 195 -3.81 22.07 -15.12
N SER A 196 -3.57 21.00 -15.87
CA SER A 196 -3.67 21.00 -17.34
C SER A 196 -5.12 21.07 -17.84
N TYR A 197 -6.07 20.50 -17.08
CA TYR A 197 -7.51 20.58 -17.32
C TYR A 197 -8.10 21.98 -17.07
N GLN A 198 -7.27 22.98 -16.75
CA GLN A 198 -7.66 24.36 -16.40
C GLN A 198 -8.50 24.45 -15.13
N TYR A 199 -8.58 23.38 -14.35
CA TYR A 199 -8.92 23.41 -12.92
C TYR A 199 -7.72 23.93 -12.10
N ALA A 200 -6.92 24.84 -12.66
CA ALA A 200 -5.64 25.24 -12.13
C ALA A 200 -5.80 26.34 -11.07
N SER A 201 -6.26 25.98 -9.87
CA SER A 201 -6.20 26.92 -8.76
C SER A 201 -4.73 27.13 -8.33
N VAL A 202 -4.45 28.27 -7.70
CA VAL A 202 -3.15 28.50 -7.02
C VAL A 202 -2.83 27.36 -6.03
N LYS A 203 -3.88 26.71 -5.47
CA LYS A 203 -3.73 25.59 -4.55
C LYS A 203 -3.19 24.33 -5.24
N ASP A 204 -3.65 23.99 -6.45
CA ASP A 204 -3.24 22.76 -7.14
C ASP A 204 -1.77 22.84 -7.61
N ARG A 205 -1.36 24.04 -8.07
CA ARG A 205 0.06 24.33 -8.35
C ARG A 205 0.94 24.16 -7.10
N GLN A 206 0.45 24.61 -5.94
CA GLN A 206 1.17 24.43 -4.68
C GLN A 206 1.21 22.95 -4.25
N ARG A 207 0.10 22.23 -4.36
CA ARG A 207 0.03 20.78 -4.08
C ARG A 207 0.99 19.99 -4.96
N LEU A 208 1.13 20.35 -6.24
CA LEU A 208 2.10 19.72 -7.13
C LEU A 208 3.54 19.97 -6.65
N ARG A 209 3.91 21.20 -6.32
CA ARG A 209 5.25 21.52 -5.75
C ARG A 209 5.53 20.73 -4.49
N ASP A 210 4.58 20.69 -3.57
CA ASP A 210 4.76 19.99 -2.29
C ASP A 210 4.89 18.48 -2.49
N ALA A 211 4.13 17.91 -3.43
CA ALA A 211 4.24 16.49 -3.76
C ALA A 211 5.59 16.15 -4.42
N VAL A 212 6.10 16.99 -5.33
CA VAL A 212 7.44 16.85 -5.93
C VAL A 212 8.53 16.88 -4.86
N ARG A 213 8.49 17.85 -3.95
CA ARG A 213 9.47 17.97 -2.84
C ARG A 213 9.42 16.78 -1.90
N LEU A 214 8.21 16.33 -1.55
CA LEU A 214 8.04 15.18 -0.67
C LEU A 214 8.54 13.89 -1.34
N PHE A 215 8.35 13.75 -2.66
CA PHE A 215 8.93 12.64 -3.41
C PHE A 215 10.46 12.66 -3.35
N ASP A 216 11.10 13.81 -3.60
CA ASP A 216 12.55 13.98 -3.49
C ASP A 216 13.08 13.58 -2.10
N GLN A 217 12.43 14.09 -1.05
CA GLN A 217 12.81 13.82 0.34
C GLN A 217 12.69 12.33 0.69
N ASN A 218 11.55 11.71 0.36
CA ASN A 218 11.32 10.30 0.64
C ASN A 218 12.31 9.40 -0.12
N LEU A 219 12.65 9.73 -1.38
CA LEU A 219 13.64 8.97 -2.15
C LEU A 219 15.04 9.08 -1.51
N MET A 220 15.41 10.26 -1.02
CA MET A 220 16.64 10.46 -0.27
C MET A 220 16.65 9.64 1.03
N ASP A 221 15.57 9.69 1.80
CA ASP A 221 15.45 8.98 3.09
C ASP A 221 15.48 7.46 2.90
N LEU A 222 14.83 6.92 1.86
CA LEU A 222 14.92 5.50 1.52
C LEU A 222 16.32 5.07 1.10
N THR A 223 17.06 5.96 0.46
CA THR A 223 18.41 5.67 -0.03
C THR A 223 19.44 5.75 1.08
N LYS A 224 19.38 6.79 1.91
CA LYS A 224 20.41 7.12 2.90
C LYS A 224 20.03 6.81 4.35
N GLY A 225 18.76 6.50 4.60
CA GLY A 225 18.17 6.41 5.94
C GLY A 225 17.87 7.80 6.51
N ASN A 226 16.98 7.83 7.50
CA ASN A 226 16.66 9.01 8.28
C ASN A 226 16.35 8.58 9.72
N SER A 227 17.34 8.70 10.60
CA SER A 227 17.22 8.23 11.98
C SER A 227 16.23 9.04 12.81
N ALA A 228 15.98 10.31 12.47
CA ALA A 228 15.00 11.14 13.17
C ALA A 228 13.57 10.65 12.93
N GLU A 229 13.32 10.10 11.74
CA GLU A 229 12.02 9.56 11.31
C GLU A 229 11.94 8.02 11.41
N ASN A 230 12.97 7.39 12.01
CA ASN A 230 13.08 5.94 12.14
C ASN A 230 13.02 5.17 10.80
N ILE A 231 13.60 5.75 9.75
CA ILE A 231 13.68 5.17 8.41
C ILE A 231 15.06 4.54 8.21
N LEU A 232 15.07 3.27 7.81
CA LEU A 232 16.29 2.54 7.52
C LEU A 232 16.82 2.90 6.13
N SER A 233 18.15 3.01 6.01
CA SER A 233 18.81 3.10 4.71
C SER A 233 18.62 1.82 3.91
N ALA A 234 18.67 1.90 2.58
CA ALA A 234 18.63 0.74 1.69
C ALA A 234 19.62 -0.37 2.11
N PRO A 235 19.15 -1.53 2.60
CA PRO A 235 20.01 -2.49 3.31
C PRO A 235 20.81 -3.41 2.38
N THR A 236 20.51 -3.42 1.08
CA THR A 236 21.19 -4.29 0.10
C THR A 236 21.57 -3.52 -1.16
N LYS A 237 22.64 -3.95 -1.83
CA LYS A 237 23.04 -3.42 -3.15
C LYS A 237 21.92 -3.51 -4.19
N GLY A 238 21.08 -4.55 -4.09
CA GLY A 238 19.92 -4.73 -4.98
C GLY A 238 18.88 -3.64 -4.80
N ILE A 239 18.56 -3.27 -3.56
CA ILE A 239 17.63 -2.19 -3.24
C ILE A 239 18.22 -0.83 -3.68
N VAL A 240 19.49 -0.57 -3.35
CA VAL A 240 20.20 0.66 -3.78
C VAL A 240 20.12 0.83 -5.31
N LYS A 241 20.39 -0.24 -6.07
CA LYS A 241 20.30 -0.20 -7.54
C LYS A 241 18.89 0.09 -8.04
N THR A 242 17.85 -0.45 -7.39
CA THR A 242 16.46 -0.18 -7.77
C THR A 242 16.08 1.27 -7.47
N LEU A 243 16.43 1.81 -6.30
CA LEU A 243 16.20 3.22 -5.97
C LEU A 243 16.99 4.16 -6.89
N GLY A 244 18.20 3.77 -7.32
CA GLY A 244 18.93 4.49 -8.38
C GLY A 244 18.12 4.62 -9.67
N ARG A 245 17.46 3.54 -10.12
CA ARG A 245 16.56 3.61 -11.28
C ARG A 245 15.34 4.51 -11.05
N VAL A 246 14.81 4.57 -9.82
CA VAL A 246 13.73 5.50 -9.48
C VAL A 246 14.24 6.93 -9.66
N SER A 247 15.43 7.25 -9.15
CA SER A 247 16.09 8.55 -9.33
C SER A 247 16.30 8.89 -10.82
N ASP A 248 16.89 7.97 -11.58
CA ASP A 248 17.18 8.19 -13.02
C ASP A 248 15.92 8.47 -13.84
N ASN A 249 14.78 7.84 -13.51
CA ASN A 249 13.51 8.04 -14.22
C ASN A 249 12.69 9.21 -13.66
N TRP A 250 13.20 9.93 -12.65
CA TRP A 250 12.53 11.05 -12.02
C TRP A 250 13.10 12.41 -12.43
N GLU A 251 14.38 12.48 -12.77
CA GLU A 251 15.10 13.75 -12.99
C GLU A 251 14.47 14.64 -14.07
N ASP A 252 14.28 14.14 -15.29
CA ASP A 252 13.73 14.95 -16.39
C ASP A 252 12.24 15.32 -16.15
N PRO A 253 11.35 14.36 -15.81
CA PRO A 253 9.95 14.68 -15.54
C PRO A 253 9.76 15.68 -14.39
N ARG A 254 10.63 15.63 -13.36
CA ARG A 254 10.60 16.55 -12.23
C ARG A 254 10.73 18.01 -12.69
N GLU A 255 11.61 18.30 -13.63
CA GLU A 255 11.79 19.66 -14.15
C GLU A 255 10.52 20.14 -14.88
N ILE A 256 9.90 19.28 -15.68
CA ILE A 256 8.63 19.56 -16.36
C ILE A 256 7.56 19.91 -15.33
N LEU A 257 7.38 19.06 -14.32
CA LEU A 257 6.37 19.25 -13.27
C LEU A 257 6.54 20.57 -12.52
N LEU A 258 7.77 20.96 -12.20
CA LEU A 258 8.05 22.24 -11.54
C LEU A 258 7.71 23.44 -12.44
N LYS A 259 8.06 23.39 -13.73
CA LYS A 259 7.68 24.44 -14.70
C LYS A 259 6.16 24.59 -14.81
N ILE A 260 5.42 23.47 -14.86
CA ILE A 260 3.95 23.47 -14.86
C ILE A 260 3.41 24.08 -13.56
N ALA A 261 3.96 23.69 -12.41
CA ALA A 261 3.57 24.26 -11.14
C ALA A 261 3.82 25.79 -11.08
N ASP A 262 4.87 26.28 -11.76
CA ASP A 262 5.25 27.69 -11.76
C ASP A 262 4.48 28.57 -12.77
N GLY A 263 3.70 27.98 -13.67
CA GLY A 263 2.91 28.79 -14.61
C GLY A 263 2.81 28.21 -16.00
N LYS A 264 3.78 27.39 -16.43
CA LYS A 264 3.86 26.88 -17.79
C LYS A 264 2.60 26.07 -18.13
N HIS A 265 2.08 26.28 -19.34
CA HIS A 265 1.02 25.43 -19.88
C HIS A 265 1.60 24.08 -20.31
N ALA A 266 0.89 22.99 -19.98
CA ALA A 266 1.26 21.66 -20.41
C ALA A 266 1.02 21.47 -21.92
N THR A 267 1.96 20.81 -22.59
CA THR A 267 1.84 20.37 -23.98
C THR A 267 1.42 18.90 -24.05
N TYR A 268 1.10 18.42 -25.25
CA TYR A 268 0.84 16.98 -25.45
C TYR A 268 2.07 16.12 -25.12
N ASP A 269 3.26 16.57 -25.51
CA ASP A 269 4.52 15.88 -25.17
C ASP A 269 4.74 15.81 -23.66
N ASP A 270 4.34 16.85 -22.90
CA ASP A 270 4.40 16.81 -21.43
C ASP A 270 3.49 15.68 -20.89
N PHE A 271 2.30 15.44 -21.48
CA PHE A 271 1.43 14.32 -21.09
C PHE A 271 2.05 12.95 -21.37
N ASP A 272 2.71 12.78 -22.52
CA ASP A 272 3.40 11.54 -22.87
C ASP A 272 4.54 11.23 -21.88
N GLU A 273 5.35 12.26 -21.56
CA GLU A 273 6.48 12.13 -20.63
C GLU A 273 5.99 11.81 -19.21
N ILE A 274 4.98 12.53 -18.71
CA ILE A 274 4.42 12.27 -17.38
C ILE A 274 3.75 10.90 -17.30
N THR A 275 3.07 10.45 -18.37
CA THR A 275 2.48 9.11 -18.44
C THR A 275 3.55 8.01 -18.44
N TYR A 276 4.63 8.22 -19.19
CA TYR A 276 5.77 7.31 -19.22
C TYR A 276 6.47 7.23 -17.86
N MET A 277 6.75 8.37 -17.24
CA MET A 277 7.28 8.49 -15.88
C MET A 277 6.41 7.74 -14.87
N ASN A 278 5.09 7.98 -14.88
CA ASN A 278 4.15 7.34 -13.96
C ASN A 278 4.28 5.81 -14.00
N LYS A 279 4.28 5.24 -15.22
CA LYS A 279 4.43 3.80 -15.44
C LYS A 279 5.75 3.27 -14.91
N LYS A 280 6.86 3.97 -15.16
CA LYS A 280 8.21 3.56 -14.76
C LYS A 280 8.41 3.66 -13.25
N LEU A 281 8.06 4.78 -12.63
CA LEU A 281 8.26 5.00 -11.21
C LEU A 281 7.37 4.09 -10.37
N VAL A 282 6.10 3.88 -10.75
CA VAL A 282 5.26 2.87 -10.07
C VAL A 282 5.88 1.49 -10.15
N LYS A 283 6.39 1.09 -11.33
CA LYS A 283 7.04 -0.22 -11.51
C LYS A 283 8.27 -0.36 -10.60
N TYR A 284 9.20 0.59 -10.63
CA TYR A 284 10.43 0.47 -9.88
C TYR A 284 10.22 0.63 -8.37
N ASN A 285 9.32 1.51 -7.93
CA ASN A 285 8.96 1.62 -6.51
C ASN A 285 8.30 0.33 -5.99
N LYS A 286 7.42 -0.32 -6.76
CA LYS A 286 6.88 -1.64 -6.38
C LYS A 286 7.97 -2.72 -6.30
N ILE A 287 8.93 -2.72 -7.22
CA ILE A 287 10.08 -3.64 -7.15
C ILE A 287 10.89 -3.39 -5.88
N ALA A 288 11.18 -2.13 -5.56
CA ALA A 288 11.90 -1.76 -4.34
C ALA A 288 11.11 -2.18 -3.08
N GLN A 289 9.80 -1.94 -3.04
CA GLN A 289 8.92 -2.37 -1.96
C GLN A 289 8.99 -3.89 -1.75
N SER A 290 8.87 -4.70 -2.81
CA SER A 290 9.00 -6.16 -2.70
C SER A 290 10.41 -6.62 -2.31
N GLN A 291 11.46 -5.84 -2.60
CA GLN A 291 12.81 -6.14 -2.13
C GLN A 291 12.98 -5.83 -0.64
N PHE A 292 12.47 -4.69 -0.16
CA PHE A 292 12.43 -4.35 1.27
C PHE A 292 11.63 -5.38 2.07
N LEU A 293 10.43 -5.74 1.61
CA LEU A 293 9.57 -6.72 2.29
C LEU A 293 10.28 -8.06 2.47
N ARG A 294 10.87 -8.60 1.39
CA ARG A 294 11.63 -9.87 1.45
C ARG A 294 12.84 -9.77 2.36
N TYR A 295 13.54 -8.64 2.34
CA TYR A 295 14.67 -8.43 3.24
C TYR A 295 14.20 -8.47 4.70
N PHE A 296 13.19 -7.69 5.08
CA PHE A 296 12.71 -7.66 6.46
C PHE A 296 12.14 -9.01 6.92
N GLN A 297 11.41 -9.73 6.06
CA GLN A 297 10.93 -11.09 6.35
C GLN A 297 12.07 -12.08 6.61
N SER A 298 13.20 -11.94 5.90
CA SER A 298 14.37 -12.81 6.14
C SER A 298 15.06 -12.55 7.47
N GLN A 299 14.94 -11.34 8.02
CA GLN A 299 15.53 -10.97 9.32
C GLN A 299 14.67 -11.40 10.51
N SER A 300 13.36 -11.59 10.31
CA SER A 300 12.44 -12.07 11.35
C SER A 300 12.41 -13.60 11.50
N GLY A 301 13.14 -14.32 10.66
CA GLY A 301 13.18 -15.80 10.63
C GLY A 301 14.42 -16.43 11.28
N GLU A 302 15.28 -15.61 11.91
CA GLU A 302 16.41 -16.03 12.76
C GLU A 302 16.07 -15.79 14.23
#